data_AF-H1S1D9-F1
#
_entry.id   AF-H1S1D9-F1
#
_cell.length_a   1.000
_cell.length_b   1.000
_cell.length_c   1.000
_cell.angle_alpha   90.00
_cell.angle_beta   90.00
_cell.angle_gamma   90.00
#
_symmetry.space_group_name_H-M   'P 1'
#
loop_
_entity.id
_entity.type
_entity.pdbx_description
1 polymer ?
#
loop_
_entity_poly.entity_id
_entity_poly.type
_entity_poly.pdbx_seq_one_letter_code
_entity_poly.pdbx_strand_id
1 'polypeptide(L)'
;MTEAKHLAGVPSVRLHGVHHTARPTWKLAETVHFYRDLLGLPLVHAISAKGWGPDNHADFLHFFFDSGNGSTIAFFYYIGTERPDWLAVREHYQDRATHTAWRVRDEAELLEWRQRVEAVGIALRYQIRHEVIESIYFNDPNGYPIEITWQLRPFSEADALDARLTIEAAMQLETTADAATAFTSIEPVWQRKAAQIGTAPEQAGKASVYVLDVPEFAALIGVARTTEGYATTPLQNGYVRIDGNPQIRFGRKALGFKPAVWYGALTGGLIGRIVQFDMDALVISPREGQ
;
A
#
# COMPACT_ATOMS: atom_id res chain seq x y z
N MET A 1 26.10 -7.32 10.53
CA MET A 1 25.36 -8.56 10.85
C MET A 1 24.78 -8.39 12.23
N THR A 2 23.53 -7.93 12.33
CA THR A 2 22.81 -7.91 13.60
C THR A 2 22.53 -9.37 13.95
N GLU A 3 23.13 -9.87 15.03
CA GLU A 3 22.84 -11.21 15.55
C GLU A 3 21.31 -11.33 15.68
N ALA A 4 20.72 -12.24 14.90
CA ALA A 4 19.34 -12.63 15.10
C ALA A 4 19.26 -13.14 16.54
N LYS A 5 18.72 -12.32 17.45
CA LYS A 5 18.47 -12.73 18.83
C LYS A 5 17.79 -14.10 18.76
N HIS A 6 18.47 -15.11 19.28
CA HIS A 6 18.01 -16.49 19.19
C HIS A 6 16.63 -16.56 19.88
N LEU A 7 15.56 -16.72 19.11
CA LEU A 7 14.19 -16.85 19.62
C LEU A 7 13.96 -18.21 20.32
N ALA A 8 15.01 -18.93 20.69
CA ALA A 8 14.91 -20.18 21.43
C ALA A 8 14.26 -19.90 22.79
N GLY A 9 13.20 -20.65 23.10
CA GLY A 9 12.42 -20.47 24.33
C GLY A 9 11.39 -19.34 24.28
N VAL A 10 11.29 -18.57 23.18
CA VAL A 10 10.22 -17.59 22.99
C VAL A 10 8.96 -18.34 22.48
N PRO A 11 7.79 -18.19 23.13
CA PRO A 11 6.56 -18.84 22.68
C PRO A 11 6.19 -18.48 21.24
N SER A 12 5.82 -19.49 20.46
CA SER A 12 5.21 -19.27 19.14
C SER A 12 3.71 -19.04 19.32
N VAL A 13 3.30 -17.77 19.20
CA VAL A 13 1.90 -17.34 19.29
C VAL A 13 1.48 -16.63 18.01
N ARG A 14 0.19 -16.69 17.66
CA ARG A 14 -0.36 -16.05 16.46
C ARG A 14 -1.49 -15.10 16.84
N LEU A 15 -1.50 -13.92 16.21
CA LEU A 15 -2.62 -12.98 16.30
C LEU A 15 -3.80 -13.46 15.44
N HIS A 16 -5.02 -13.12 15.85
CA HIS A 16 -6.27 -13.56 15.19
C HIS A 16 -6.94 -12.48 14.31
N GLY A 17 -6.23 -11.39 14.04
CA GLY A 17 -6.74 -10.23 13.29
C GLY A 17 -6.73 -8.96 14.12
N VAL A 18 -7.34 -7.91 13.58
CA VAL A 18 -7.52 -6.63 14.29
C VAL A 18 -8.70 -6.77 15.24
N HIS A 19 -8.47 -6.55 16.53
CA HIS A 19 -9.55 -6.50 17.51
C HIS A 19 -10.25 -5.14 17.48
N HIS A 20 -9.48 -4.06 17.59
CA HIS A 20 -10.02 -2.71 17.50
C HIS A 20 -8.94 -1.70 17.10
N THR A 21 -9.38 -0.55 16.61
CA THR A 21 -8.56 0.66 16.49
C THR A 21 -9.17 1.75 17.36
N ALA A 22 -8.35 2.67 17.89
CA ALA A 22 -8.82 3.75 18.75
C ALA A 22 -8.22 5.09 18.32
N ARG A 23 -9.04 6.15 18.34
CA ARG A 23 -8.64 7.51 17.95
C ARG A 23 -9.24 8.56 18.88
N PRO A 24 -8.60 9.71 19.10
CA PRO A 24 -9.26 10.79 19.83
C PRO A 24 -10.29 11.51 18.94
N THR A 25 -11.27 12.14 19.55
CA THR A 25 -12.20 13.08 18.90
C THR A 25 -12.54 14.22 19.84
N TRP A 26 -12.75 15.40 19.26
CA TRP A 26 -13.36 16.56 19.94
C TRP A 26 -14.68 16.97 19.28
N LYS A 27 -15.20 16.12 18.39
CA LYS A 27 -16.44 16.31 17.63
C LYS A 27 -17.38 15.14 17.94
N LEU A 28 -17.80 15.04 19.19
CA LEU A 28 -18.52 13.86 19.70
C LEU A 28 -19.79 13.57 18.88
N ALA A 29 -20.64 14.57 18.70
CA ALA A 29 -21.91 14.41 18.00
C ALA A 29 -21.71 14.09 16.51
N GLU A 30 -20.79 14.78 15.85
CA GLU A 30 -20.48 14.57 14.43
C GLU A 30 -19.83 13.22 14.19
N THR A 31 -18.96 12.77 15.09
CA THR A 31 -18.35 11.43 15.02
C THR A 31 -19.41 10.35 15.16
N VAL A 32 -20.28 10.46 16.16
CA VAL A 32 -21.40 9.49 16.32
C VAL A 32 -22.31 9.51 15.10
N HIS A 33 -22.69 10.69 14.62
CA HIS A 33 -23.54 10.83 13.45
C HIS A 33 -22.90 10.19 12.20
N PHE A 34 -21.62 10.45 11.96
CA PHE A 34 -20.91 9.93 10.80
C PHE A 34 -20.83 8.39 10.81
N TYR A 35 -20.33 7.79 11.89
CA TYR A 35 -20.15 6.33 11.91
C TYR A 35 -21.47 5.58 12.07
N ARG A 36 -22.35 6.02 12.99
CA ARG A 36 -23.62 5.33 13.28
C ARG A 36 -24.67 5.57 12.21
N ASP A 37 -24.89 6.82 11.82
CA ASP A 37 -26.06 7.19 11.01
C ASP A 37 -25.72 7.20 9.52
N LEU A 38 -24.59 7.81 9.13
CA LEU A 38 -24.22 7.92 7.72
C LEU A 38 -23.62 6.62 7.20
N LEU A 39 -22.60 6.08 7.87
CA LEU A 39 -21.99 4.82 7.47
C LEU A 39 -22.79 3.59 7.90
N GLY A 40 -23.60 3.69 8.96
CA GLY A 40 -24.46 2.60 9.42
C GLY A 40 -23.77 1.61 10.35
N LEU A 41 -22.62 1.95 10.94
CA LEU A 41 -21.89 1.08 11.87
C LEU A 41 -22.56 1.14 13.26
N PRO A 42 -23.08 0.02 13.80
CA PRO A 42 -23.74 0.02 15.10
C PRO A 42 -22.82 0.51 16.23
N LEU A 43 -23.30 1.41 17.08
CA LEU A 43 -22.63 1.73 18.35
C LEU A 43 -22.90 0.58 19.34
N VAL A 44 -21.86 -0.17 19.69
CA VAL A 44 -22.01 -1.45 20.42
C VAL A 44 -21.55 -1.39 21.87
N HIS A 45 -20.69 -0.44 22.22
CA HIS A 45 -20.19 -0.30 23.59
C HIS A 45 -19.75 1.13 23.90
N ALA A 46 -19.80 1.52 25.16
CA ALA A 46 -19.23 2.76 25.65
C ALA A 46 -18.75 2.60 27.10
N ILE A 47 -17.58 3.15 27.38
CA ILE A 47 -16.99 3.28 28.71
C ILE A 47 -17.01 4.77 29.05
N SER A 48 -17.55 5.10 30.21
CA SER A 48 -17.46 6.43 30.81
C SER A 48 -16.58 6.35 32.04
N ALA A 49 -15.58 7.20 32.13
CA ALA A 49 -14.59 7.11 33.17
C ALA A 49 -14.19 8.49 33.70
N LYS A 50 -14.00 8.55 35.02
CA LYS A 50 -13.12 9.57 35.59
C LYS A 50 -11.70 9.31 35.08
N GLY A 51 -10.96 10.35 34.76
CA GLY A 51 -9.58 10.21 34.30
C GLY A 51 -8.78 9.33 35.26
N TRP A 52 -8.15 8.27 34.72
CA TRP A 52 -7.30 7.37 35.48
C TRP A 52 -5.88 7.46 34.92
N GLY A 53 -4.86 7.59 35.77
CA GLY A 53 -3.47 7.74 35.34
C GLY A 53 -2.74 8.86 36.08
N PRO A 54 -1.47 9.15 35.71
CA PRO A 54 -0.69 10.23 36.33
C PRO A 54 -1.41 11.58 36.18
N ASP A 55 -1.11 12.52 37.08
CA ASP A 55 -1.79 13.82 37.20
C ASP A 55 -1.97 14.49 35.82
N ASN A 56 -3.21 14.93 35.53
CA ASN A 56 -3.70 15.54 34.28
C ASN A 56 -4.37 14.61 33.24
N HIS A 57 -4.86 13.43 33.62
CA HIS A 57 -5.78 12.66 32.78
C HIS A 57 -7.21 13.21 32.88
N ALA A 58 -7.76 13.74 31.79
CA ALA A 58 -9.14 14.24 31.77
C ALA A 58 -10.18 13.10 31.90
N ASP A 59 -11.37 13.44 32.39
CA ASP A 59 -12.54 12.57 32.29
C ASP A 59 -12.86 12.32 30.81
N PHE A 60 -13.34 11.12 30.48
CA PHE A 60 -13.52 10.75 29.08
C PHE A 60 -14.66 9.77 28.83
N LEU A 61 -15.11 9.78 27.58
CA LEU A 61 -15.90 8.71 26.98
C LEU A 61 -15.01 7.92 26.02
N HIS A 62 -15.11 6.59 26.06
CA HIS A 62 -14.50 5.69 25.09
C HIS A 62 -15.59 4.82 24.47
N PHE A 63 -15.94 5.05 23.21
CA PHE A 63 -17.10 4.46 22.57
C PHE A 63 -16.73 3.74 21.27
N PHE A 64 -17.44 2.65 20.97
CA PHE A 64 -17.06 1.65 19.99
C PHE A 64 -18.17 1.43 18.96
N PHE A 65 -17.82 1.49 17.68
CA PHE A 65 -18.68 1.08 16.57
C PHE A 65 -18.22 -0.27 16.02
N ASP A 66 -19.17 -1.16 15.73
CA ASP A 66 -18.89 -2.42 15.03
C ASP A 66 -18.46 -2.12 13.59
N SER A 67 -17.25 -2.54 13.24
CA SER A 67 -16.64 -2.38 11.92
C SER A 67 -16.58 -3.67 11.12
N GLY A 68 -17.30 -4.70 11.57
CA GLY A 68 -17.42 -5.99 10.92
C GLY A 68 -16.44 -7.04 11.43
N ASN A 69 -16.84 -8.30 11.30
CA ASN A 69 -16.03 -9.48 11.66
C ASN A 69 -15.46 -9.44 13.10
N GLY A 70 -16.23 -8.88 14.04
CA GLY A 70 -15.83 -8.74 15.45
C GLY A 70 -14.82 -7.63 15.73
N SER A 71 -14.37 -6.88 14.72
CA SER A 71 -13.50 -5.71 14.89
C SER A 71 -14.31 -4.46 15.20
N THR A 72 -13.81 -3.57 16.05
CA THR A 72 -14.44 -2.25 16.31
C THR A 72 -13.53 -1.07 15.98
N ILE A 73 -14.11 0.04 15.55
CA ILE A 73 -13.45 1.35 15.58
C ILE A 73 -13.94 2.12 16.80
N ALA A 74 -13.00 2.67 17.58
CA ALA A 74 -13.29 3.31 18.85
C ALA A 74 -12.77 4.75 18.92
N PHE A 75 -13.43 5.55 19.76
CA PHE A 75 -13.10 6.96 19.92
C PHE A 75 -13.00 7.36 21.39
N PHE A 76 -11.95 8.13 21.71
CA PHE A 76 -11.80 8.82 22.99
C PHE A 76 -12.28 10.27 22.85
N TYR A 77 -13.28 10.66 23.64
CA TYR A 77 -13.68 12.05 23.80
C TYR A 77 -13.29 12.53 25.20
N TYR A 78 -12.30 13.43 25.27
CA TYR A 78 -11.79 13.99 26.51
C TYR A 78 -12.63 15.21 26.92
N ILE A 79 -13.40 15.06 27.99
CA ILE A 79 -14.42 16.01 28.42
C ILE A 79 -13.73 17.28 28.95
N GLY A 80 -14.17 18.43 28.46
CA GLY A 80 -13.69 19.74 28.92
C GLY A 80 -12.29 20.12 28.45
N THR A 81 -11.67 19.34 27.55
CA THR A 81 -10.38 19.69 26.95
C THR A 81 -10.55 20.23 25.53
N GLU A 82 -9.55 20.97 25.07
CA GLU A 82 -9.43 21.35 23.67
C GLU A 82 -8.52 20.37 22.92
N ARG A 83 -8.72 20.25 21.60
CA ARG A 83 -7.86 19.43 20.76
C ARG A 83 -6.46 20.04 20.67
N PRO A 84 -5.40 19.31 21.04
CA PRO A 84 -4.03 19.75 20.80
C PRO A 84 -3.67 19.82 19.31
N ASP A 85 -2.84 20.79 18.91
CA ASP A 85 -2.42 20.98 17.51
C ASP A 85 -1.73 19.76 16.90
N TRP A 86 -0.93 19.03 17.69
CA TRP A 86 -0.21 17.84 17.23
C TRP A 86 -1.13 16.64 16.91
N LEU A 87 -2.42 16.71 17.31
CA LEU A 87 -3.45 15.74 16.95
C LEU A 87 -4.32 16.20 15.78
N ALA A 88 -4.06 17.37 15.20
CA ALA A 88 -4.75 17.81 14.00
C ALA A 88 -4.25 17.02 12.78
N VAL A 89 -5.16 16.37 12.06
CA VAL A 89 -4.83 15.70 10.79
C VAL A 89 -4.59 16.77 9.72
N ARG A 90 -3.39 16.76 9.12
CA ARG A 90 -3.00 17.72 8.08
C ARG A 90 -3.34 17.20 6.69
N GLU A 91 -3.57 18.11 5.75
CA GLU A 91 -3.75 17.76 4.34
C GLU A 91 -2.39 17.48 3.66
N HIS A 92 -1.73 16.40 4.06
CA HIS A 92 -0.43 16.00 3.52
C HIS A 92 -0.40 14.49 3.21
N TYR A 93 0.41 14.07 2.24
CA TYR A 93 0.45 12.66 1.82
C TYR A 93 0.92 11.72 2.94
N GLN A 94 1.80 12.21 3.82
CA GLN A 94 2.32 11.44 4.95
C GLN A 94 1.24 11.16 6.00
N ASP A 95 0.43 12.17 6.34
CA ASP A 95 -0.68 11.98 7.29
C ASP A 95 -1.74 11.03 6.69
N ARG A 96 -1.95 11.05 5.36
CA ARG A 96 -2.85 10.12 4.66
C ARG A 96 -2.35 8.67 4.64
N ALA A 97 -1.05 8.44 4.82
CA ALA A 97 -0.50 7.09 4.91
C ALA A 97 -1.04 6.34 6.14
N THR A 98 -1.55 7.07 7.15
CA THR A 98 -2.28 6.48 8.28
C THR A 98 -3.78 6.55 8.04
N HIS A 99 -4.41 5.42 7.71
CA HIS A 99 -5.84 5.33 7.42
C HIS A 99 -6.44 4.03 7.97
N THR A 100 -7.78 3.96 8.04
CA THR A 100 -8.49 2.69 8.28
C THR A 100 -9.12 2.21 7.00
N ALA A 101 -8.75 1.00 6.58
CA ALA A 101 -9.38 0.30 5.47
C ALA A 101 -10.34 -0.78 5.96
N TRP A 102 -11.56 -0.78 5.44
CA TRP A 102 -12.54 -1.85 5.64
C TRP A 102 -12.81 -2.58 4.34
N ARG A 103 -12.80 -3.91 4.42
CA ARG A 103 -12.98 -4.76 3.26
C ARG A 103 -14.45 -4.87 2.86
N VAL A 104 -14.70 -4.94 1.56
CA VAL A 104 -15.94 -5.41 0.95
C VAL A 104 -15.70 -6.73 0.24
N ARG A 105 -16.79 -7.42 -0.12
CA ARG A 105 -16.77 -8.76 -0.71
C ARG A 105 -16.28 -8.74 -2.16
N ASP A 106 -16.75 -7.77 -2.93
CA ASP A 106 -16.53 -7.68 -4.37
C ASP A 106 -16.62 -6.23 -4.90
N GLU A 107 -16.40 -6.06 -6.20
CA GLU A 107 -16.49 -4.77 -6.90
C GLU A 107 -17.89 -4.17 -6.82
N ALA A 108 -18.93 -4.99 -6.88
CA ALA A 108 -20.31 -4.51 -6.86
C ALA A 108 -20.62 -3.85 -5.51
N GLU A 109 -20.24 -4.50 -4.41
CA GLU A 109 -20.39 -3.93 -3.07
C GLU A 109 -19.54 -2.66 -2.88
N LEU A 110 -18.34 -2.57 -3.49
CA LEU A 110 -17.55 -1.33 -3.47
C LEU A 110 -18.30 -0.17 -4.14
N LEU A 111 -18.96 -0.42 -5.27
CA LEU A 111 -19.75 0.57 -6.00
C LEU A 111 -21.04 0.95 -5.24
N GLU A 112 -21.66 0.00 -4.55
CA GLU A 112 -22.78 0.28 -3.63
C GLU A 112 -22.34 1.19 -2.47
N TRP A 113 -21.17 0.92 -1.88
CA TRP A 113 -20.59 1.79 -0.85
C TRP A 113 -20.28 3.19 -1.38
N ARG A 114 -19.72 3.29 -2.59
CA ARG A 114 -19.53 4.58 -3.26
C ARG A 114 -20.84 5.34 -3.37
N GLN A 115 -21.88 4.72 -3.92
CA GLN A 115 -23.19 5.35 -4.08
C GLN A 115 -23.76 5.77 -2.72
N ARG A 116 -23.64 4.92 -1.70
CA ARG A 116 -24.09 5.23 -0.34
C ARG A 116 -23.42 6.48 0.22
N VAL A 117 -22.08 6.53 0.20
CA VAL A 117 -21.34 7.67 0.79
C VAL A 117 -21.63 8.98 0.06
N GLU A 118 -21.72 8.94 -1.28
CA GLU A 118 -22.10 10.11 -2.09
C GLU A 118 -23.54 10.55 -1.79
N ALA A 119 -24.50 9.62 -1.66
CA ALA A 119 -25.91 9.92 -1.40
C ALA A 119 -26.16 10.55 -0.03
N VAL A 120 -25.33 10.25 0.97
CA VAL A 120 -25.42 10.85 2.31
C VAL A 120 -24.52 12.08 2.46
N GLY A 121 -23.96 12.60 1.36
CA GLY A 121 -23.22 13.86 1.33
C GLY A 121 -21.75 13.77 1.75
N ILE A 122 -21.17 12.58 1.85
CA ILE A 122 -19.74 12.40 2.12
C ILE A 122 -18.96 12.56 0.81
N ALA A 123 -18.07 13.55 0.76
CA ALA A 123 -17.25 13.81 -0.41
C ALA A 123 -16.16 12.73 -0.57
N LEU A 124 -16.21 11.99 -1.68
CA LEU A 124 -15.11 11.12 -2.08
C LEU A 124 -13.88 11.94 -2.47
N ARG A 125 -12.70 11.50 -2.03
CA ARG A 125 -11.42 12.07 -2.43
C ARG A 125 -10.93 11.45 -3.72
N TYR A 126 -10.95 10.13 -3.82
CA TYR A 126 -10.55 9.39 -5.01
C TYR A 126 -11.02 7.94 -4.96
N GLN A 127 -11.14 7.32 -6.13
CA GLN A 127 -11.24 5.88 -6.33
C GLN A 127 -10.00 5.43 -7.08
N ILE A 128 -9.24 4.50 -6.51
CA ILE A 128 -7.95 4.07 -7.05
C ILE A 128 -7.82 2.55 -6.97
N ARG A 129 -7.33 1.95 -8.05
CA ARG A 129 -6.90 0.56 -8.09
C ARG A 129 -5.39 0.48 -7.86
N HIS A 130 -4.98 -0.05 -6.71
CA HIS A 130 -3.61 -0.32 -6.32
C HIS A 130 -3.33 -1.80 -6.50
N GLU A 131 -2.79 -2.18 -7.66
CA GLU A 131 -2.45 -3.58 -7.96
C GLU A 131 -3.59 -4.55 -7.58
N VAL A 132 -3.44 -5.26 -6.46
CA VAL A 132 -4.35 -6.29 -5.93
C VAL A 132 -5.58 -5.77 -5.20
N ILE A 133 -5.72 -4.46 -4.98
CA ILE A 133 -6.89 -3.85 -4.33
C ILE A 133 -7.48 -2.71 -5.17
N GLU A 134 -8.78 -2.49 -5.01
CA GLU A 134 -9.45 -1.29 -5.48
C GLU A 134 -10.25 -0.66 -4.35
N SER A 135 -10.08 0.65 -4.20
CA SER A 135 -10.53 1.34 -3.00
C SER A 135 -11.13 2.71 -3.30
N ILE A 136 -12.10 3.10 -2.48
CA ILE A 136 -12.62 4.47 -2.38
C ILE A 136 -12.14 5.09 -1.07
N TYR A 137 -11.79 6.38 -1.13
CA TYR A 137 -11.25 7.11 0.02
C TYR A 137 -12.07 8.35 0.32
N PHE A 138 -12.31 8.59 1.61
CA PHE A 138 -12.95 9.80 2.14
C PHE A 138 -12.43 10.09 3.54
N ASN A 139 -12.78 11.24 4.11
CA ASN A 139 -12.38 11.60 5.48
C ASN A 139 -13.58 11.59 6.41
N ASP A 140 -13.34 11.23 7.66
CA ASP A 140 -14.31 11.43 8.74
C ASP A 140 -14.33 12.90 9.21
N PRO A 141 -15.24 13.28 10.12
CA PRO A 141 -15.36 14.66 10.61
C PRO A 141 -14.11 15.17 11.35
N ASN A 142 -13.27 14.28 11.86
CA ASN A 142 -12.00 14.61 12.54
C ASN A 142 -10.84 14.77 11.54
N GLY A 143 -11.05 14.39 10.28
CA GLY A 143 -10.07 14.40 9.21
C GLY A 143 -9.37 13.06 9.01
N TYR A 144 -9.72 12.02 9.78
CA TYR A 144 -9.09 10.70 9.64
C TYR A 144 -9.46 10.09 8.28
N PRO A 145 -8.48 9.64 7.49
CA PRO A 145 -8.77 9.00 6.22
C PRO A 145 -9.38 7.61 6.45
N ILE A 146 -10.49 7.37 5.76
CA ILE A 146 -11.22 6.11 5.70
C ILE A 146 -11.13 5.57 4.28
N GLU A 147 -10.90 4.28 4.19
CA GLU A 147 -10.82 3.51 2.97
C GLU A 147 -11.87 2.39 3.03
N ILE A 148 -12.62 2.22 1.94
CA ILE A 148 -13.42 1.02 1.69
C ILE A 148 -12.76 0.31 0.52
N THR A 149 -12.35 -0.94 0.71
CA THR A 149 -11.46 -1.66 -0.20
C THR A 149 -12.01 -3.01 -0.62
N TRP A 150 -11.93 -3.30 -1.90
CA TRP A 150 -12.15 -4.62 -2.46
C TRP A 150 -10.79 -5.26 -2.77
N GLN A 151 -10.56 -6.46 -2.25
CA GLN A 151 -9.40 -7.29 -2.59
C GLN A 151 -9.70 -8.07 -3.88
N LEU A 152 -9.05 -7.71 -4.99
CA LEU A 152 -9.31 -8.29 -6.32
C LEU A 152 -9.03 -9.80 -6.37
N ARG A 153 -7.98 -10.22 -5.66
CA ARG A 153 -7.60 -11.63 -5.50
C ARG A 153 -6.86 -11.85 -4.17
N PRO A 154 -6.88 -13.07 -3.60
CA PRO A 154 -6.04 -13.40 -2.45
C PRO A 154 -4.55 -13.19 -2.76
N PHE A 155 -3.76 -12.89 -1.73
CA PHE A 155 -2.31 -12.97 -1.82
C PHE A 155 -1.89 -14.42 -2.06
N SER A 156 -0.95 -14.59 -2.98
CA SER A 156 -0.31 -15.84 -3.34
C SER A 156 1.10 -15.93 -2.75
N GLU A 157 1.73 -17.09 -2.85
CA GLU A 157 3.14 -17.26 -2.51
C GLU A 157 4.07 -16.38 -3.35
N ALA A 158 3.68 -16.10 -4.60
CA ALA A 158 4.43 -15.21 -5.48
C ALA A 158 4.41 -13.76 -4.96
N ASP A 159 3.26 -13.29 -4.43
CA ASP A 159 3.18 -11.95 -3.80
C ASP A 159 4.04 -11.90 -2.53
N ALA A 160 4.03 -12.96 -1.71
CA ALA A 160 4.85 -13.03 -0.50
C ALA A 160 6.36 -13.03 -0.83
N LEU A 161 6.76 -13.74 -1.90
CA LEU A 161 8.12 -13.73 -2.41
C LEU A 161 8.53 -12.35 -2.92
N ASP A 162 7.68 -11.72 -3.74
CA ASP A 162 7.91 -10.37 -4.28
C ASP A 162 8.07 -9.33 -3.17
N ALA A 163 7.17 -9.35 -2.19
CA ALA A 163 7.24 -8.49 -1.01
C ALA A 163 8.54 -8.70 -0.23
N ARG A 164 8.92 -9.96 0.03
CA ARG A 164 10.17 -10.28 0.73
C ARG A 164 11.39 -9.74 0.00
N LEU A 165 11.53 -10.01 -1.30
CA LEU A 165 12.67 -9.55 -2.10
C LEU A 165 12.73 -8.02 -2.15
N THR A 166 11.59 -7.34 -2.27
CA THR A 166 11.51 -5.87 -2.28
C THR A 166 12.00 -5.28 -0.97
N ILE A 167 11.48 -5.77 0.15
CA ILE A 167 11.82 -5.23 1.48
C ILE A 167 13.25 -5.60 1.87
N GLU A 168 13.71 -6.82 1.59
CA GLU A 168 15.11 -7.21 1.83
C GLU A 168 16.09 -6.37 1.01
N ALA A 169 15.79 -6.06 -0.26
CA ALA A 169 16.60 -5.18 -1.09
C ALA A 169 16.70 -3.77 -0.48
N ALA A 170 15.59 -3.19 -0.03
CA ALA A 170 15.56 -1.88 0.62
C ALA A 170 16.32 -1.87 1.96
N MET A 171 16.08 -2.87 2.82
CA MET A 171 16.78 -3.02 4.10
C MET A 171 18.29 -3.18 3.92
N GLN A 172 18.72 -3.95 2.91
CA GLN A 172 20.14 -4.09 2.61
C GLN A 172 20.75 -2.74 2.21
N LEU A 173 20.08 -1.95 1.37
CA LEU A 173 20.54 -0.62 1.00
C LEU A 173 20.64 0.30 2.22
N GLU A 174 19.60 0.34 3.07
CA GLU A 174 19.56 1.16 4.28
C GLU A 174 20.66 0.78 5.27
N THR A 175 20.86 -0.52 5.52
CA THR A 175 21.86 -0.99 6.50
C THR A 175 23.30 -0.86 6.04
N THR A 176 23.55 -0.88 4.72
CA THR A 176 24.89 -0.65 4.17
C THR A 176 25.20 0.80 3.88
N ALA A 177 24.19 1.68 3.92
CA ALA A 177 24.34 3.09 3.65
C ALA A 177 24.90 3.83 4.88
N ASP A 178 25.84 4.73 4.64
CA ASP A 178 26.13 5.86 5.50
C ASP A 178 25.31 7.09 5.07
N ALA A 179 25.46 8.21 5.78
CA ALA A 179 24.75 9.45 5.45
C ALA A 179 25.01 9.96 4.02
N ALA A 180 26.12 9.57 3.39
CA ALA A 180 26.47 9.97 2.03
C ALA A 180 25.95 9.00 0.96
N THR A 181 25.58 7.78 1.35
CA THR A 181 25.16 6.68 0.44
C THR A 181 23.72 6.21 0.65
N ALA A 182 22.98 6.88 1.53
CA ALA A 182 21.54 6.66 1.69
C ALA A 182 20.83 6.84 0.35
N PHE A 183 20.04 5.84 -0.05
CA PHE A 183 19.27 5.92 -1.28
C PHE A 183 18.12 6.93 -1.12
N THR A 184 17.93 7.77 -2.13
CA THR A 184 16.94 8.87 -2.12
C THR A 184 15.79 8.66 -3.10
N SER A 185 15.76 7.50 -3.77
CA SER A 185 14.74 7.13 -4.74
C SER A 185 14.47 5.63 -4.72
N ILE A 186 13.41 5.19 -5.39
CA ILE A 186 13.03 3.77 -5.44
C ILE A 186 13.92 2.94 -6.40
N GLU A 187 14.59 3.57 -7.36
CA GLU A 187 15.32 2.87 -8.42
C GLU A 187 16.45 1.94 -7.89
N PRO A 188 17.28 2.33 -6.90
CA PRO A 188 18.25 1.42 -6.29
C PRO A 188 17.62 0.15 -5.72
N VAL A 189 16.41 0.23 -5.15
CA VAL A 189 15.68 -0.93 -4.62
C VAL A 189 15.31 -1.88 -5.77
N TRP A 190 14.73 -1.35 -6.86
CA TRP A 190 14.37 -2.14 -8.02
C TRP A 190 15.58 -2.81 -8.69
N GLN A 191 16.71 -2.11 -8.79
CA GLN A 191 17.95 -2.66 -9.34
C GLN A 191 18.54 -3.76 -8.43
N ARG A 192 18.53 -3.57 -7.11
CA ARG A 192 18.99 -4.58 -6.16
C ARG A 192 18.09 -5.81 -6.17
N LYS A 193 16.77 -5.63 -6.22
CA LYS A 193 15.78 -6.71 -6.33
C LYS A 193 16.00 -7.52 -7.61
N ALA A 194 16.22 -6.87 -8.76
CA ALA A 194 16.52 -7.54 -10.02
C ALA A 194 17.76 -8.47 -9.91
N ALA A 195 18.82 -8.01 -9.25
CA ALA A 195 20.02 -8.82 -9.01
C ALA A 195 19.79 -10.04 -8.10
N GLN A 196 18.76 -10.01 -7.23
CA GLN A 196 18.37 -11.14 -6.39
C GLN A 196 17.44 -12.12 -7.11
N ILE A 197 16.67 -11.65 -8.11
CA ILE A 197 15.75 -12.47 -8.92
C ILE A 197 16.53 -13.24 -10.00
N GLY A 198 17.43 -12.55 -10.70
CA GLY A 198 18.15 -13.10 -11.86
C GLY A 198 19.30 -14.00 -11.46
N THR A 199 19.25 -15.29 -11.86
CA THR A 199 20.40 -16.21 -11.87
C THR A 199 20.87 -16.54 -13.29
N ALA A 200 20.05 -16.21 -14.30
CA ALA A 200 20.40 -16.35 -15.71
C ALA A 200 21.40 -15.25 -16.12
N PRO A 201 22.37 -15.53 -17.02
CA PRO A 201 23.30 -14.52 -17.48
C PRO A 201 22.57 -13.28 -17.99
N GLU A 202 23.04 -12.10 -17.55
CA GLU A 202 22.64 -10.83 -18.14
C GLU A 202 22.95 -10.88 -19.65
N GLN A 203 22.04 -10.40 -20.49
CA GLN A 203 22.38 -10.21 -21.91
C GLN A 203 23.13 -8.90 -22.03
N ALA A 204 24.46 -9.00 -22.19
CA ALA A 204 25.33 -7.84 -22.35
C ALA A 204 24.76 -6.87 -23.40
N GLY A 205 24.78 -5.58 -23.06
CA GLY A 205 24.29 -4.50 -23.94
C GLY A 205 22.78 -4.36 -24.07
N LYS A 206 21.96 -5.00 -23.21
CA LYS A 206 20.50 -4.86 -23.22
C LYS A 206 19.94 -4.36 -21.89
N ALA A 207 18.83 -3.61 -21.96
CA ALA A 207 17.98 -3.35 -20.82
C ALA A 207 17.06 -4.54 -20.55
N SER A 208 16.82 -4.83 -19.28
CA SER A 208 15.90 -5.89 -18.85
C SER A 208 14.96 -5.39 -17.76
N VAL A 209 13.72 -5.88 -17.75
CA VAL A 209 12.79 -5.74 -16.62
C VAL A 209 12.33 -7.11 -16.15
N TYR A 210 12.10 -7.23 -14.85
CA TYR A 210 11.56 -8.43 -14.23
C TYR A 210 10.12 -8.15 -13.86
N VAL A 211 9.20 -8.96 -14.35
CA VAL A 211 7.76 -8.78 -14.14
C VAL A 211 7.22 -10.02 -13.42
N LEU A 212 6.56 -9.83 -12.29
CA LEU A 212 5.86 -10.91 -11.61
C LEU A 212 4.69 -11.38 -12.49
N ASP A 213 4.57 -12.68 -12.73
CA ASP A 213 3.53 -13.24 -13.61
C ASP A 213 2.17 -13.32 -12.90
N VAL A 214 1.57 -12.16 -12.68
CA VAL A 214 0.28 -11.96 -12.02
C VAL A 214 -0.65 -11.08 -12.87
N PRO A 215 -1.98 -11.18 -12.69
CA PRO A 215 -2.96 -10.47 -13.52
C PRO A 215 -2.72 -8.95 -13.64
N GLU A 216 -2.23 -8.31 -12.58
CA GLU A 216 -1.99 -6.87 -12.52
C GLU A 216 -0.94 -6.39 -13.52
N PHE A 217 0.04 -7.25 -13.83
CA PHE A 217 1.17 -6.92 -14.70
C PHE A 217 1.18 -7.71 -16.02
N ALA A 218 0.19 -8.56 -16.25
CA ALA A 218 0.10 -9.41 -17.45
C ALA A 218 0.21 -8.64 -18.77
N ALA A 219 -0.26 -7.39 -18.82
CA ALA A 219 -0.15 -6.55 -20.01
C ALA A 219 1.30 -6.25 -20.42
N LEU A 220 2.23 -6.12 -19.46
CA LEU A 220 3.66 -5.92 -19.76
C LEU A 220 4.22 -7.12 -20.51
N ILE A 221 3.94 -8.33 -20.01
CA ILE A 221 4.37 -9.60 -20.63
C ILE A 221 3.70 -9.77 -22.01
N GLY A 222 2.40 -9.49 -22.09
CA GLY A 222 1.62 -9.59 -23.34
C GLY A 222 2.18 -8.69 -24.44
N VAL A 223 2.38 -7.40 -24.15
CA VAL A 223 2.96 -6.44 -25.11
C VAL A 223 4.39 -6.84 -25.50
N ALA A 224 5.21 -7.27 -24.53
CA ALA A 224 6.58 -7.69 -24.81
C ALA A 224 6.67 -8.89 -25.75
N ARG A 225 5.77 -9.88 -25.64
CA ARG A 225 5.71 -11.05 -26.53
C ARG A 225 5.43 -10.69 -27.99
N THR A 226 4.75 -9.57 -28.23
CA THR A 226 4.39 -9.10 -29.58
C THR A 226 5.28 -7.96 -30.08
N THR A 227 6.17 -7.44 -29.25
CA THR A 227 7.07 -6.33 -29.62
C THR A 227 8.29 -6.89 -30.33
N GLU A 228 8.50 -6.46 -31.58
CA GLU A 228 9.65 -6.88 -32.37
C GLU A 228 10.97 -6.55 -31.65
N GLY A 229 11.86 -7.54 -31.59
CA GLY A 229 13.16 -7.43 -30.92
C GLY A 229 13.14 -7.72 -29.41
N TYR A 230 11.97 -7.84 -28.77
CA TYR A 230 11.93 -8.20 -27.35
C TYR A 230 12.00 -9.72 -27.17
N ALA A 231 12.61 -10.15 -26.06
CA ALA A 231 12.61 -11.55 -25.65
C ALA A 231 12.01 -11.69 -24.25
N THR A 232 11.09 -12.63 -24.08
CA THR A 232 10.51 -12.96 -22.75
C THR A 232 11.01 -14.31 -22.27
N THR A 233 11.60 -14.36 -21.09
CA THR A 233 12.16 -15.58 -20.48
C THR A 233 11.47 -15.85 -19.14
N PRO A 234 10.63 -16.90 -19.03
CA PRO A 234 10.08 -17.32 -17.74
C PRO A 234 11.17 -17.79 -16.79
N LEU A 235 11.07 -17.41 -15.52
CA LEU A 235 11.98 -17.80 -14.44
C LEU A 235 11.27 -18.76 -13.47
N GLN A 236 12.03 -19.58 -12.76
CA GLN A 236 11.47 -20.61 -11.85
C GLN A 236 10.79 -20.04 -10.60
N ASN A 237 10.93 -18.73 -10.34
CA ASN A 237 10.45 -18.05 -9.14
C ASN A 237 9.20 -17.18 -9.38
N GLY A 238 8.45 -17.45 -10.46
CA GLY A 238 7.19 -16.74 -10.78
C GLY A 238 7.38 -15.41 -11.52
N TYR A 239 8.60 -15.06 -11.92
CA TYR A 239 8.89 -13.88 -12.72
C TYR A 239 9.06 -14.23 -14.20
N VAL A 240 8.81 -13.26 -15.05
CA VAL A 240 9.22 -13.25 -16.46
C VAL A 240 10.22 -12.12 -16.65
N ARG A 241 11.42 -12.44 -17.15
CA ARG A 241 12.38 -11.43 -17.59
C ARG A 241 12.02 -11.00 -19.01
N ILE A 242 11.93 -9.70 -19.24
CA ILE A 242 11.76 -9.09 -20.55
C ILE A 242 13.07 -8.41 -20.92
N ASP A 243 13.70 -8.84 -22.01
CA ASP A 243 14.93 -8.24 -22.56
C ASP A 243 14.57 -7.39 -23.79
N GLY A 244 15.08 -6.15 -23.84
CA GLY A 244 14.87 -5.20 -24.95
C GLY A 244 15.81 -5.41 -26.14
N ASN A 245 15.76 -4.48 -27.11
CA ASN A 245 16.68 -4.46 -28.25
C ASN A 245 17.06 -3.02 -28.69
N PRO A 246 18.16 -2.47 -28.15
CA PRO A 246 18.75 -2.83 -26.87
C PRO A 246 17.96 -2.19 -25.70
N GLN A 247 17.07 -1.24 -25.99
CA GLN A 247 16.25 -0.52 -25.00
C GLN A 247 14.90 -1.20 -24.77
N ILE A 248 14.29 -0.88 -23.63
CA ILE A 248 12.88 -1.17 -23.33
C ILE A 248 12.09 0.12 -23.42
N ARG A 249 10.91 0.07 -24.04
CA ARG A 249 9.93 1.14 -24.16
C ARG A 249 8.53 0.58 -24.03
N PHE A 250 7.80 1.06 -23.04
CA PHE A 250 6.38 0.80 -22.87
C PHE A 250 5.59 2.10 -22.89
N GLY A 251 4.37 2.05 -23.44
CA GLY A 251 3.41 3.15 -23.39
C GLY A 251 2.25 2.81 -22.45
N ARG A 252 1.95 3.67 -21.48
CA ARG A 252 0.92 3.40 -20.46
C ARG A 252 -0.46 3.08 -21.07
N LYS A 253 -0.88 3.86 -22.07
CA LYS A 253 -2.17 3.68 -22.75
C LYS A 253 -2.25 2.33 -23.47
N ALA A 254 -1.16 1.89 -24.09
CA ALA A 254 -1.10 0.60 -24.78
C ALA A 254 -1.24 -0.58 -23.81
N LEU A 255 -0.74 -0.43 -22.58
CA LEU A 255 -0.90 -1.42 -21.51
C LEU A 255 -2.27 -1.37 -20.82
N GLY A 256 -3.09 -0.33 -21.08
CA GLY A 256 -4.34 -0.11 -20.34
C GLY A 256 -4.14 0.26 -18.86
N PHE A 257 -2.93 0.60 -18.44
CA PHE A 257 -2.61 0.86 -17.03
C PHE A 257 -3.21 2.18 -16.53
N LYS A 258 -3.84 2.10 -15.36
CA LYS A 258 -4.19 3.27 -14.54
C LYS A 258 -2.91 3.81 -13.87
N PRO A 259 -2.90 5.10 -13.46
CA PRO A 259 -1.68 5.74 -12.95
C PRO A 259 -0.99 4.99 -11.80
N ALA A 260 -1.76 4.44 -10.84
CA ALA A 260 -1.21 3.71 -9.70
C ALA A 260 -0.46 2.44 -10.12
N VAL A 261 -1.07 1.58 -10.96
CA VAL A 261 -0.41 0.37 -11.50
C VAL A 261 0.76 0.75 -12.41
N TRP A 262 0.63 1.84 -13.17
CA TRP A 262 1.68 2.30 -14.07
C TRP A 262 2.97 2.68 -13.36
N TYR A 263 2.89 3.47 -12.28
CA TYR A 263 4.08 3.81 -11.50
C TYR A 263 4.63 2.64 -10.68
N GLY A 264 3.88 1.53 -10.57
CA GLY A 264 4.33 0.24 -10.05
C GLY A 264 4.89 -0.72 -11.10
N ALA A 265 4.95 -0.35 -12.39
CA ALA A 265 5.32 -1.26 -13.49
C ALA A 265 6.73 -1.87 -13.37
N LEU A 266 7.61 -1.25 -12.58
CA LEU A 266 8.97 -1.72 -12.30
C LEU A 266 9.13 -2.37 -10.93
N THR A 267 8.03 -2.64 -10.21
CA THR A 267 8.09 -3.25 -8.88
C THR A 267 8.88 -4.55 -8.88
N GLY A 268 8.80 -5.34 -9.95
CA GLY A 268 9.57 -6.59 -10.09
C GLY A 268 11.07 -6.40 -10.30
N GLY A 269 11.55 -5.20 -10.63
CA GLY A 269 12.97 -4.85 -10.78
C GLY A 269 13.40 -4.58 -12.22
N LEU A 270 14.58 -3.96 -12.38
CA LEU A 270 15.18 -3.67 -13.69
C LEU A 270 16.72 -3.81 -13.73
N ILE A 271 17.23 -4.04 -14.93
CA ILE A 271 18.64 -3.86 -15.32
C ILE A 271 18.67 -2.79 -16.43
N GLY A 272 19.44 -1.74 -16.22
CA GLY A 272 19.51 -0.59 -17.13
C GLY A 272 19.51 0.73 -16.37
N ARG A 273 19.22 1.80 -17.10
CA ARG A 273 18.97 3.15 -16.58
C ARG A 273 17.63 3.64 -17.08
N ILE A 274 16.76 4.09 -16.18
CA ILE A 274 15.51 4.75 -16.57
C ILE A 274 15.86 6.08 -17.24
N VAL A 275 15.53 6.24 -18.52
CA VAL A 275 15.74 7.51 -19.26
C VAL A 275 14.44 8.31 -19.38
N GLN A 276 13.29 7.66 -19.22
CA GLN A 276 11.99 8.30 -19.15
C GLN A 276 11.05 7.44 -18.30
N PHE A 277 10.36 8.03 -17.33
CA PHE A 277 9.23 7.39 -16.66
C PHE A 277 8.24 8.46 -16.20
N ASP A 278 7.30 8.79 -17.08
CA ASP A 278 6.29 9.83 -16.88
C ASP A 278 4.88 9.28 -17.06
N MET A 279 3.88 10.14 -17.18
CA MET A 279 2.48 9.73 -17.32
C MET A 279 2.15 9.01 -18.63
N ASP A 280 3.06 8.91 -19.60
CA ASP A 280 2.76 8.34 -20.92
C ASP A 280 3.70 7.20 -21.30
N ALA A 281 4.99 7.32 -20.97
CA ALA A 281 6.01 6.38 -21.41
C ALA A 281 7.03 6.01 -20.33
N LEU A 282 7.48 4.76 -20.42
CA LEU A 282 8.57 4.19 -19.66
C LEU A 282 9.64 3.77 -20.67
N VAL A 283 10.86 4.30 -20.54
CA VAL A 283 12.00 3.98 -21.40
C VAL A 283 13.21 3.66 -20.53
N ILE A 284 13.84 2.52 -20.80
CA ILE A 284 15.02 2.03 -20.09
C ILE A 284 16.11 1.74 -21.11
N SER A 285 17.27 2.35 -20.90
CA SER A 285 18.46 2.09 -21.70
C SER A 285 19.38 1.06 -21.03
N PRO A 286 20.17 0.31 -21.80
CA PRO A 286 21.25 -0.50 -21.24
C PRO A 286 22.21 0.35 -20.38
N ARG A 287 22.91 -0.29 -19.45
CA ARG A 287 24.04 0.35 -18.76
C ARG A 287 25.19 0.52 -19.75
N GLU A 288 25.86 1.66 -19.73
CA GLU A 288 27.06 1.90 -20.55
C GLU A 288 28.22 1.07 -19.99
N GLY A 289 28.87 0.24 -20.82
CA GLY A 289 30.12 -0.45 -20.46
C GLY A 289 30.02 -1.87 -19.89
N GLN A 290 29.01 -2.67 -20.26
CA GLN A 290 29.02 -4.13 -20.07
C GLN A 290 29.27 -4.87 -21.38
#